data_AF-A0A1T1HLZ0-F1
#
_entry.id   AF-A0A1T1HLZ0-F1
#
_cell.length_a   1.000
_cell.length_b   1.000
_cell.length_c   1.000
_cell.angle_alpha   90.00
_cell.angle_beta   90.00
_cell.angle_gamma   90.00
#
_symmetry.space_group_name_H-M   'P 1'
#
loop_
_entity.id
_entity.type
_entity.pdbx_description
1 polymer ?
#
loop_
_entity_poly.entity_id
_entity_poly.type
_entity_poly.pdbx_seq_one_letter_code
_entity_poly.pdbx_strand_id
1 'polypeptide(L)'
;MSAARNDLQTVIATLGELHAVLERLRSEFVHGIKTPADYERATHLLDELTDGRELSKVEEKILVELEDEILAYQRDAEQFRESNAAFAATCTPVQLIKDLMESLGLTGSDLPEIGDKTAVSKVLAGARPISHKMAYALAERFSMEPGAFLSAASGKAAHPESIRPKPKKTSVHNRFRDKPVTLRPEKTADSGEYQQVASKSHRQPSKAQPRG
;
A
#
# COMPACT_ATOMS: atom_id res chain seq x y z
N MET A 1 62.84 -29.61 2.61
CA MET A 1 61.42 -29.38 3.00
C MET A 1 61.03 -27.90 3.08
N SER A 2 61.97 -26.94 3.06
CA SER A 2 61.63 -25.50 3.12
C SER A 2 61.12 -24.91 1.80
N ALA A 3 61.69 -25.31 0.65
CA ALA A 3 61.33 -24.74 -0.66
C ALA A 3 59.87 -25.02 -1.04
N ALA A 4 59.44 -26.29 -1.04
CA ALA A 4 58.06 -26.66 -1.36
C ALA A 4 57.00 -26.01 -0.45
N ARG A 5 57.34 -25.70 0.80
CA ARG A 5 56.48 -24.96 1.73
C ARG A 5 56.37 -23.48 1.32
N ASN A 6 57.47 -22.87 0.90
CA ASN A 6 57.49 -21.49 0.42
C ASN A 6 56.74 -21.36 -0.92
N ASP A 7 56.84 -22.35 -1.80
CA ASP A 7 56.10 -22.40 -3.06
C ASP A 7 54.58 -22.48 -2.82
N LEU A 8 54.16 -23.35 -1.89
CA LEU A 8 52.74 -23.45 -1.49
C LEU A 8 52.22 -22.13 -0.89
N GLN A 9 53.00 -21.49 -0.01
CA GLN A 9 52.64 -20.19 0.57
C GLN A 9 52.49 -19.10 -0.49
N THR A 10 53.36 -19.12 -1.50
CA THR A 10 53.27 -18.20 -2.63
C THR A 10 51.98 -18.42 -3.43
N VAL A 11 51.64 -19.68 -3.72
CA VAL A 11 50.38 -20.01 -4.42
C VAL A 11 49.16 -19.53 -3.62
N ILE A 12 49.13 -19.79 -2.30
CA ILE A 12 48.04 -19.33 -1.43
C ILE A 12 47.91 -17.80 -1.45
N ALA A 13 49.04 -17.08 -1.38
CA ALA A 13 49.05 -15.62 -1.45
C ALA A 13 48.49 -15.12 -2.79
N THR A 14 48.98 -15.65 -3.91
CA THR A 14 48.51 -15.24 -5.25
C THR A 14 47.03 -15.57 -5.48
N LEU A 15 46.54 -16.67 -4.93
CA LEU A 15 45.11 -17.01 -4.99
C LEU A 15 44.26 -16.04 -4.16
N GLY A 16 44.77 -15.62 -3.00
CA GLY A 16 44.13 -14.59 -2.19
C GLY A 16 44.05 -13.23 -2.90
N GLU A 17 45.13 -12.83 -3.58
CA GLU A 17 45.15 -11.61 -4.40
C GLU A 17 44.15 -11.68 -5.55
N LEU A 18 44.10 -12.81 -6.27
CA LEU A 18 43.13 -13.03 -7.34
C LEU A 18 41.69 -12.95 -6.82
N HIS A 19 41.40 -13.58 -5.67
CA HIS A 19 40.08 -13.52 -5.06
C HIS A 19 39.70 -12.07 -4.70
N ALA A 20 40.61 -11.28 -4.13
CA ALA A 20 40.36 -9.88 -3.82
C ALA A 20 40.05 -9.04 -5.07
N VAL A 21 40.75 -9.30 -6.19
CA VAL A 21 40.46 -8.64 -7.47
C VAL A 21 39.09 -9.03 -7.99
N LEU A 22 38.72 -10.32 -7.90
CA LEU A 22 37.40 -10.80 -8.31
C LEU A 22 36.26 -10.17 -7.49
N GLU A 23 36.40 -10.08 -6.17
CA GLU A 23 35.39 -9.43 -5.32
C GLU A 23 35.29 -7.93 -5.60
N ARG A 24 36.41 -7.25 -5.91
CA ARG A 24 36.38 -5.85 -6.33
C ARG A 24 35.63 -5.68 -7.65
N LEU A 25 35.91 -6.52 -8.65
CA LEU A 25 35.20 -6.49 -9.93
C LEU A 25 33.71 -6.78 -9.71
N ARG A 26 33.36 -7.80 -8.93
CA ARG A 26 31.98 -8.10 -8.55
C ARG A 26 31.29 -6.88 -7.92
N SER A 27 31.97 -6.17 -7.02
CA SER A 27 31.41 -4.95 -6.42
C SER A 27 31.15 -3.84 -7.45
N GLU A 28 31.89 -3.78 -8.55
CA GLU A 28 31.71 -2.76 -9.58
C GLU A 28 30.57 -3.11 -10.56
N PHE A 29 30.35 -4.40 -10.81
CA PHE A 29 29.34 -4.87 -11.76
C PHE A 29 27.99 -5.18 -11.12
N VAL A 30 27.97 -5.62 -9.86
CA VAL A 30 26.76 -6.05 -9.15
C VAL A 30 26.26 -4.98 -8.20
N HIS A 31 27.17 -4.30 -7.48
CA HIS A 31 26.78 -3.35 -6.44
C HIS A 31 26.83 -1.90 -6.93
N GLY A 32 25.94 -1.06 -6.43
CA GLY A 32 26.05 0.39 -6.63
C GLY A 32 25.55 0.87 -7.98
N ILE A 33 24.45 0.28 -8.46
CA ILE A 33 23.69 0.77 -9.61
C ILE A 33 23.15 2.17 -9.27
N LYS A 34 23.78 3.22 -9.81
CA LYS A 34 23.46 4.63 -9.47
C LYS A 34 23.09 5.44 -10.69
N THR A 35 23.58 5.05 -11.85
CA THR A 35 23.32 5.75 -13.11
C THR A 35 22.48 4.88 -14.04
N PRO A 36 21.76 5.48 -15.01
CA PRO A 36 21.03 4.72 -16.02
C PRO A 36 21.93 3.76 -16.82
N ALA A 37 23.20 4.13 -17.04
CA ALA A 37 24.17 3.26 -17.71
C ALA A 37 24.54 2.05 -16.84
N ASP A 38 24.60 2.19 -15.52
CA ASP A 38 24.83 1.06 -14.61
C ASP A 38 23.63 0.12 -14.62
N TYR A 39 22.43 0.69 -14.64
CA TYR A 39 21.18 -0.06 -14.70
C TYR A 39 21.06 -0.87 -15.99
N GLU A 40 21.42 -0.29 -17.14
CA GLU A 40 21.42 -0.99 -18.43
C GLU A 40 22.41 -2.16 -18.43
N ARG A 41 23.63 -1.96 -17.91
CA ARG A 41 24.61 -3.04 -17.77
C ARG A 41 24.13 -4.14 -16.82
N ALA A 42 23.54 -3.77 -15.69
CA ALA A 42 23.00 -4.71 -14.71
C ALA A 42 21.84 -5.52 -15.31
N THR A 43 20.97 -4.88 -16.09
CA THR A 43 19.86 -5.55 -16.78
C THR A 43 20.38 -6.53 -17.83
N HIS A 44 21.41 -6.17 -18.60
CA HIS A 44 22.04 -7.11 -19.53
C HIS A 44 22.66 -8.31 -18.80
N LEU A 45 23.30 -8.09 -17.65
CA LEU A 45 23.83 -9.20 -16.85
C LEU A 45 22.72 -10.09 -16.29
N LEU A 46 21.59 -9.50 -15.88
CA LEU A 46 20.41 -10.26 -15.44
C LEU A 46 19.89 -11.17 -16.56
N ASP A 47 19.80 -10.66 -17.79
CA ASP A 47 19.38 -11.44 -18.96
C ASP A 47 20.32 -12.63 -19.22
N GLU A 48 21.64 -12.41 -19.16
CA GLU A 48 22.65 -13.48 -19.35
C GLU A 48 22.63 -14.53 -18.22
N LEU A 49 22.27 -14.14 -17.00
CA LEU A 49 22.13 -15.06 -15.86
C LEU A 49 20.78 -15.79 -15.85
N THR A 50 19.80 -15.32 -16.62
CA THR A 50 18.44 -15.90 -16.69
C THR A 50 18.12 -16.49 -18.07
N ASP A 51 19.14 -16.75 -18.88
CA ASP A 51 19.04 -17.31 -20.24
C ASP A 51 18.55 -18.77 -20.30
N GLY A 52 18.33 -19.41 -19.14
CA GLY A 52 17.83 -20.77 -19.00
C GLY A 52 18.93 -21.84 -18.85
N ARG A 53 20.21 -21.46 -18.78
CA ARG A 53 21.29 -22.40 -18.45
C ARG A 53 21.34 -22.73 -16.95
N GLU A 54 22.00 -23.83 -16.62
CA GLU A 54 22.27 -24.16 -15.21
C GLU A 54 23.33 -23.19 -14.65
N LEU A 55 23.00 -22.57 -13.52
CA LEU A 55 23.88 -21.65 -12.81
C LEU A 55 24.75 -22.41 -11.82
N SER A 56 26.01 -21.99 -11.69
CA SER A 56 26.83 -22.37 -10.56
C SER A 56 26.35 -21.66 -9.28
N LYS A 57 26.70 -22.20 -8.11
CA LYS A 57 26.37 -21.59 -6.80
C LYS A 57 26.84 -20.14 -6.65
N VAL A 58 27.92 -19.77 -7.35
CA VAL A 58 28.44 -18.40 -7.33
C VAL A 58 27.57 -17.50 -8.18
N GLU A 59 27.15 -17.96 -9.35
CA GLU A 59 26.24 -17.22 -10.24
C GLU A 59 24.85 -17.07 -9.63
N GLU A 60 24.32 -18.10 -8.97
CA GLU A 60 23.06 -17.99 -8.21
C GLU A 60 23.14 -16.88 -7.15
N LYS A 61 24.26 -16.82 -6.41
CA LYS A 61 24.48 -15.78 -5.40
C LYS A 61 24.58 -14.39 -6.04
N ILE A 62 25.26 -14.28 -7.19
CA ILE A 62 25.36 -13.02 -7.94
C ILE A 62 23.99 -12.59 -8.44
N LEU A 63 23.18 -13.50 -8.97
CA LEU A 63 21.83 -13.22 -9.46
C LEU A 63 20.97 -12.60 -8.36
N VAL A 64 20.93 -13.20 -7.17
CA VAL A 64 20.16 -12.68 -6.03
C VAL A 64 20.63 -11.27 -5.63
N GLU A 65 21.94 -11.06 -5.50
CA GLU A 65 22.49 -9.74 -5.15
C GLU A 65 22.20 -8.68 -6.23
N LEU A 66 22.26 -9.08 -7.51
CA LEU A 66 22.00 -8.21 -8.65
C LEU A 66 20.53 -7.79 -8.70
N GLU A 67 19.61 -8.73 -8.48
CA GLU A 67 18.17 -8.46 -8.40
C GLU A 67 17.86 -7.44 -7.30
N ASP A 68 18.43 -7.62 -6.12
CA ASP A 68 18.24 -6.69 -4.99
C ASP A 68 18.72 -5.26 -5.33
N GLU A 69 19.89 -5.13 -5.96
CA GLU A 69 20.45 -3.83 -6.36
C GLU A 69 19.65 -3.17 -7.49
N ILE A 70 19.19 -3.95 -8.48
CA ILE A 70 18.31 -3.47 -9.57
C ILE A 70 17.00 -2.94 -8.97
N LEU A 71 16.37 -3.70 -8.08
CA LEU A 71 15.13 -3.31 -7.40
C LEU A 71 15.33 -2.06 -6.54
N ALA A 72 16.45 -1.95 -5.83
CA ALA A 72 16.79 -0.76 -5.06
C ALA A 72 16.91 0.48 -5.96
N TYR A 73 17.58 0.36 -7.10
CA TYR A 73 17.67 1.45 -8.08
C TYR A 73 16.30 1.83 -8.64
N GLN A 74 15.49 0.84 -9.06
CA GLN A 74 14.14 1.09 -9.60
C GLN A 74 13.23 1.79 -8.61
N ARG A 75 13.36 1.48 -7.32
CA ARG A 75 12.57 2.11 -6.25
C ARG A 75 12.87 3.60 -6.12
N ASP A 76 14.16 3.96 -6.16
CA ASP A 76 14.63 5.28 -5.73
C ASP A 76 14.93 6.23 -6.92
N ALA A 77 15.17 5.71 -8.12
CA ALA A 77 15.53 6.51 -9.29
C ALA A 77 14.36 7.36 -9.83
N GLU A 78 14.69 8.59 -10.25
CA GLU A 78 13.68 9.58 -10.66
C GLU A 78 12.87 9.13 -11.88
N GLN A 79 13.49 8.40 -12.80
CA GLN A 79 12.86 7.88 -14.03
C GLN A 79 11.70 6.92 -13.75
N PHE A 80 11.68 6.27 -12.58
CA PHE A 80 10.61 5.35 -12.18
C PHE A 80 9.62 5.97 -11.19
N ARG A 81 9.85 7.20 -10.74
CA ARG A 81 9.06 7.82 -9.65
C ARG A 81 7.56 7.87 -9.95
N GLU A 82 7.19 8.27 -11.16
CA GLU A 82 5.78 8.36 -11.55
C GLU A 82 5.13 6.97 -11.66
N SER A 83 5.83 6.02 -12.27
CA SER A 83 5.39 4.63 -12.35
C SER A 83 5.22 4.00 -10.96
N ASN A 84 6.19 4.21 -10.08
CA ASN A 84 6.16 3.71 -8.69
C ASN A 84 4.99 4.33 -7.92
N ALA A 85 4.72 5.63 -8.12
CA ALA A 85 3.58 6.29 -7.49
C ALA A 85 2.24 5.75 -8.01
N ALA A 86 2.11 5.54 -9.32
CA ALA A 86 0.92 4.95 -9.94
C ALA A 86 0.69 3.50 -9.49
N PHE A 87 1.75 2.71 -9.40
CA PHE A 87 1.71 1.35 -8.89
C PHE A 87 1.28 1.32 -7.42
N ALA A 88 1.91 2.12 -6.56
CA ALA A 88 1.56 2.23 -5.15
C ALA A 88 0.11 2.71 -4.93
N ALA A 89 -0.41 3.58 -5.81
CA ALA A 89 -1.80 4.01 -5.76
C ALA A 89 -2.80 2.90 -6.13
N THR A 90 -2.36 1.92 -6.93
CA THR A 90 -3.19 0.78 -7.35
C THR A 90 -3.10 -0.38 -6.35
N CYS A 91 -1.91 -0.65 -5.80
CA CYS A 91 -1.63 -1.70 -4.82
C CYS A 91 -2.12 -1.33 -3.41
N THR A 92 -3.41 -1.07 -3.28
CA THR A 92 -4.05 -0.84 -1.98
C THR A 92 -4.52 -2.17 -1.38
N PRO A 93 -4.62 -2.27 -0.03
CA PRO A 93 -5.24 -3.43 0.63
C PRO A 93 -6.64 -3.75 0.11
N VAL A 94 -7.39 -2.73 -0.31
CA VAL A 94 -8.73 -2.90 -0.88
C VAL A 94 -8.65 -3.53 -2.26
N GLN A 95 -7.69 -3.12 -3.09
CA GLN A 95 -7.46 -3.73 -4.40
C GLN A 95 -7.03 -5.18 -4.26
N LEU A 96 -6.11 -5.48 -3.33
CA LEU A 96 -5.71 -6.86 -3.02
C LEU A 96 -6.91 -7.75 -2.68
N ILE A 97 -7.85 -7.27 -1.86
CA ILE A 97 -9.06 -8.03 -1.56
C ILE A 97 -9.91 -8.26 -2.81
N LYS A 98 -10.03 -7.27 -3.70
CA LYS A 98 -10.77 -7.44 -4.97
C LYS A 98 -10.10 -8.49 -5.87
N ASP A 99 -8.78 -8.46 -5.97
CA ASP A 99 -8.00 -9.41 -6.78
C ASP A 99 -8.12 -10.84 -6.22
N LEU A 100 -8.12 -10.99 -4.89
CA LEU A 100 -8.39 -12.27 -4.22
C LEU A 100 -9.83 -12.75 -4.45
N MET A 101 -10.80 -11.84 -4.41
CA MET A 101 -12.18 -12.18 -4.73
C MET A 101 -12.36 -12.63 -6.18
N GLU A 102 -11.71 -11.97 -7.12
CA GLU A 102 -11.76 -12.31 -8.54
C GLU A 102 -11.06 -13.65 -8.81
N SER A 103 -9.82 -13.82 -8.34
CA SER A 103 -9.04 -15.05 -8.56
C SER A 103 -9.64 -16.29 -7.93
N LEU A 104 -10.34 -16.16 -6.80
CA LEU A 104 -10.95 -17.27 -6.07
C LEU A 104 -12.47 -17.38 -6.29
N GLY A 105 -13.07 -16.49 -7.09
CA GLY A 105 -14.51 -16.45 -7.35
C GLY A 105 -15.37 -16.15 -6.13
N LEU A 106 -14.85 -15.40 -5.16
CA LEU A 106 -15.55 -15.08 -3.90
C LEU A 106 -16.47 -13.88 -4.07
N THR A 107 -17.63 -13.92 -3.42
CA THR A 107 -18.55 -12.79 -3.34
C THR A 107 -18.38 -12.04 -2.02
N GLY A 108 -18.97 -10.86 -1.91
CA GLY A 108 -18.93 -10.08 -0.66
C GLY A 108 -19.63 -10.74 0.53
N SER A 109 -20.37 -11.84 0.33
CA SER A 109 -20.93 -12.66 1.41
C SER A 109 -19.93 -13.68 1.95
N ASP A 110 -18.88 -13.97 1.18
CA ASP A 110 -17.92 -15.04 1.44
C ASP A 110 -16.68 -14.52 2.17
N LEU A 111 -16.74 -13.32 2.78
CA LEU A 111 -15.67 -12.70 3.56
C LEU A 111 -16.13 -12.38 5.01
N PRO A 112 -16.44 -13.40 5.83
CA PRO A 112 -16.89 -13.21 7.22
C PRO A 112 -15.83 -12.53 8.11
N GLU A 113 -14.56 -12.54 7.69
CA GLU A 113 -13.43 -11.91 8.40
C GLU A 113 -13.59 -10.38 8.48
N ILE A 114 -14.26 -9.79 7.49
CA ILE A 114 -14.56 -8.37 7.42
C ILE A 114 -15.89 -8.05 8.12
N GLY A 115 -16.87 -8.96 8.00
CA GLY A 115 -18.18 -8.87 8.63
C GLY A 115 -19.32 -9.28 7.71
N ASP A 116 -20.48 -8.65 7.89
CA ASP A 116 -21.65 -8.86 7.02
C ASP A 116 -21.43 -8.24 5.63
N LYS A 117 -22.30 -8.60 4.68
CA LYS A 117 -22.24 -8.08 3.29
C LYS A 117 -22.19 -6.55 3.23
N THR A 118 -22.86 -5.86 4.17
CA THR A 118 -22.84 -4.40 4.29
C THR A 118 -21.46 -3.89 4.70
N ALA A 119 -20.82 -4.49 5.70
CA ALA A 119 -19.47 -4.16 6.12
C ALA A 119 -18.46 -4.40 5.00
N VAL A 120 -18.56 -5.53 4.30
CA VAL A 120 -17.69 -5.87 3.17
C VAL A 120 -17.81 -4.83 2.05
N SER A 121 -19.04 -4.47 1.65
CA SER A 121 -19.26 -3.44 0.65
C SER A 121 -18.67 -2.07 1.04
N LYS A 122 -18.80 -1.65 2.31
CA LYS A 122 -18.21 -0.40 2.80
C LYS A 122 -16.67 -0.41 2.79
N VAL A 123 -16.06 -1.56 3.08
CA VAL A 123 -14.59 -1.72 3.02
C VAL A 123 -14.12 -1.69 1.56
N LEU A 124 -14.78 -2.40 0.67
CA LEU A 124 -14.45 -2.44 -0.76
C LEU A 124 -14.65 -1.08 -1.46
N ALA A 125 -15.57 -0.26 -0.96
CA ALA A 125 -15.78 1.11 -1.40
C ALA A 125 -14.81 2.12 -0.75
N GLY A 126 -13.95 1.69 0.18
CA GLY A 126 -13.04 2.57 0.93
C GLY A 126 -13.71 3.43 2.00
N ALA A 127 -15.02 3.31 2.21
CA ALA A 127 -15.76 4.06 3.23
C ALA A 127 -15.46 3.58 4.66
N ARG A 128 -14.86 2.38 4.82
CA ARG A 128 -14.45 1.83 6.10
C ARG A 128 -13.01 1.28 6.01
N PRO A 129 -12.10 1.67 6.93
CA PRO A 129 -10.75 1.15 6.95
C PRO A 129 -10.72 -0.31 7.43
N ILE A 130 -9.72 -1.06 6.98
CA ILE A 130 -9.42 -2.42 7.45
C ILE A 130 -8.74 -2.30 8.82
N SER A 131 -9.36 -2.89 9.84
CA SER A 131 -8.76 -2.95 11.18
C SER A 131 -7.68 -4.03 11.28
N HIS A 132 -6.75 -3.93 12.23
CA HIS A 132 -5.77 -4.99 12.49
C HIS A 132 -6.43 -6.36 12.68
N LYS A 133 -7.54 -6.45 13.42
CA LYS A 133 -8.26 -7.72 13.62
C LYS A 133 -8.72 -8.34 12.30
N MET A 134 -9.22 -7.51 11.37
CA MET A 134 -9.64 -7.98 10.04
C MET A 134 -8.44 -8.40 9.20
N ALA A 135 -7.35 -7.61 9.22
CA ALA A 135 -6.13 -7.92 8.49
C ALA A 135 -5.53 -9.27 8.92
N TYR A 136 -5.48 -9.56 10.23
CA TYR A 136 -5.01 -10.85 10.74
C TYR A 136 -5.92 -12.01 10.31
N ALA A 137 -7.24 -11.85 10.39
CA ALA A 137 -8.18 -12.90 9.98
C ALA A 137 -8.12 -13.19 8.47
N LEU A 138 -7.96 -12.15 7.64
CA LEU A 138 -7.76 -12.30 6.19
C LEU A 138 -6.41 -12.99 5.88
N ALA A 139 -5.34 -12.56 6.54
CA ALA A 139 -4.02 -13.17 6.42
C ALA A 139 -4.01 -14.66 6.76
N GLU A 140 -4.69 -15.05 7.85
CA GLU A 140 -4.83 -16.46 8.25
C GLU A 140 -5.57 -17.28 7.19
N ARG A 141 -6.68 -16.75 6.65
CA ARG A 141 -7.45 -17.45 5.62
C ARG A 141 -6.70 -17.61 4.30
N PHE A 142 -6.03 -16.55 3.84
CA PHE A 142 -5.34 -16.55 2.55
C PHE A 142 -3.88 -17.02 2.64
N SER A 143 -3.40 -17.40 3.85
CA SER A 143 -2.00 -17.76 4.10
C SER A 143 -1.02 -16.68 3.63
N MET A 144 -1.33 -15.42 3.93
CA MET A 144 -0.54 -14.24 3.55
C MET A 144 -0.05 -13.49 4.79
N GLU A 145 0.91 -12.58 4.62
CA GLU A 145 1.36 -11.70 5.69
C GLU A 145 0.29 -10.64 6.05
N PRO A 146 -0.01 -10.42 7.34
CA PRO A 146 -0.98 -9.40 7.77
C PRO A 146 -0.68 -7.99 7.26
N GLY A 147 0.60 -7.68 7.04
CA GLY A 147 1.05 -6.40 6.49
C GLY A 147 0.45 -6.07 5.12
N ALA A 148 0.13 -7.08 4.30
CA ALA A 148 -0.46 -6.88 2.98
C ALA A 148 -1.86 -6.25 3.02
N PHE A 149 -2.58 -6.44 4.13
CA PHE A 149 -3.94 -5.91 4.32
C PHE A 149 -3.96 -4.58 5.11
N LEU A 150 -2.79 -4.08 5.52
CA LEU A 150 -2.65 -2.82 6.24
C LEU A 150 -2.25 -1.70 5.27
N SER A 151 -2.91 -0.55 5.36
CA SER A 151 -2.51 0.61 4.57
C SER A 151 -1.28 1.26 5.22
N ALA A 152 -0.19 1.40 4.46
CA ALA A 152 1.03 2.09 4.88
C ALA A 152 0.78 3.55 5.33
N ALA A 153 -0.36 4.15 4.94
CA ALA A 153 -0.73 5.53 5.29
C ALA A 153 -1.41 5.69 6.67
N SER A 154 -1.73 4.61 7.40
CA SER A 154 -2.37 4.72 8.72
C SER A 154 -1.39 4.93 9.89
N GLY A 155 -0.09 5.04 9.62
CA GLY A 155 0.99 5.14 10.61
C GLY A 155 1.34 6.55 11.08
N LYS A 156 0.41 7.51 11.16
CA LYS A 156 0.59 8.75 11.96
C LYS A 156 -0.74 9.41 12.31
N ALA A 157 -1.64 8.70 12.97
CA ALA A 157 -2.67 9.35 13.77
C ALA A 157 -2.08 9.58 15.17
N ALA A 158 -1.58 10.80 15.39
CA ALA A 158 -1.26 11.30 16.71
C ALA A 158 -2.44 11.03 17.65
N HIS A 159 -2.14 10.46 18.82
CA HIS A 159 -3.02 10.41 19.97
C HIS A 159 -3.66 11.80 20.15
N PRO A 160 -4.99 12.00 20.05
CA PRO A 160 -5.60 13.06 20.82
C PRO A 160 -5.52 12.58 22.27
N GLU A 161 -4.47 13.03 22.94
CA GLU A 161 -4.30 12.97 24.38
C GLU A 161 -5.53 13.65 24.98
N SER A 162 -6.57 12.86 25.24
CA SER A 162 -7.75 13.29 25.97
C SER A 162 -7.29 13.50 27.40
N ILE A 163 -6.92 14.73 27.71
CA ILE A 163 -6.76 15.22 29.07
C ILE A 163 -8.11 15.01 29.75
N ARG A 164 -8.27 13.88 30.44
CA ARG A 164 -9.32 13.67 31.43
C ARG A 164 -8.90 14.39 32.71
N PRO A 165 -9.57 15.45 33.16
CA PRO A 165 -9.37 15.94 34.52
C PRO A 165 -10.02 14.95 35.50
N LYS A 166 -9.28 14.63 36.57
CA LYS A 166 -9.68 13.71 37.65
C LYS A 166 -10.94 14.19 38.39
N PRO A 167 -11.91 13.32 38.75
CA PRO A 167 -13.00 13.73 39.63
C PRO A 167 -12.53 13.77 41.09
N LYS A 168 -12.59 14.95 41.72
CA LYS A 168 -12.54 15.09 43.18
C LYS A 168 -13.94 14.86 43.76
N LYS A 169 -14.03 13.96 44.74
CA LYS A 169 -15.22 13.73 45.57
C LYS A 169 -15.36 14.84 46.61
N THR A 170 -16.58 15.39 46.75
CA THR A 170 -17.25 15.91 47.98
C THR A 170 -18.61 16.48 47.52
N SER A 171 -19.75 15.84 47.76
CA SER A 171 -20.55 15.83 48.99
C SER A 171 -21.24 17.16 49.34
N VAL A 172 -22.59 17.12 49.32
CA VAL A 172 -23.55 17.73 50.27
C VAL A 172 -24.13 19.14 50.02
N HIS A 173 -25.48 19.13 49.88
CA HIS A 173 -26.53 20.15 50.15
C HIS A 173 -26.61 21.31 49.13
N ASN A 174 -27.77 21.70 48.61
CA ASN A 174 -28.98 22.08 49.36
C ASN A 174 -30.24 22.11 48.46
N ARG A 175 -31.40 22.12 49.11
CA ARG A 175 -32.78 22.04 48.58
C ARG A 175 -33.31 23.38 48.02
N PHE A 176 -34.51 23.26 47.44
CA PHE A 176 -35.60 24.24 47.22
C PHE A 176 -35.64 24.93 45.86
N ARG A 177 -36.79 25.35 45.32
CA ARG A 177 -38.18 24.89 45.17
C ARG A 177 -38.83 26.02 44.32
N ASP A 178 -39.87 25.69 43.56
CA ASP A 178 -40.91 26.58 42.99
C ASP A 178 -40.67 27.29 41.63
N LYS A 179 -41.19 26.62 40.58
CA LYS A 179 -42.26 27.02 39.62
C LYS A 179 -42.27 28.39 38.86
N PRO A 180 -42.98 28.45 37.70
CA PRO A 180 -42.58 29.20 36.51
C PRO A 180 -43.42 30.47 36.26
N VAL A 181 -42.92 31.37 35.41
CA VAL A 181 -43.73 32.44 34.81
C VAL A 181 -43.39 32.59 33.32
N THR A 182 -44.47 32.48 32.55
CA THR A 182 -44.71 32.72 31.12
C THR A 182 -44.38 34.17 30.72
N LEU A 183 -44.10 34.42 29.43
CA LEU A 183 -44.82 35.40 28.58
C LEU A 183 -44.10 35.60 27.21
N ARG A 184 -44.84 35.34 26.12
CA ARG A 184 -44.65 35.98 24.79
C ARG A 184 -45.27 37.39 24.81
N PRO A 185 -44.89 38.30 23.90
CA PRO A 185 -45.63 38.50 22.62
C PRO A 185 -44.67 38.61 21.40
N GLU A 186 -44.99 38.17 20.17
CA GLU A 186 -45.78 38.86 19.10
C GLU A 186 -45.24 40.27 18.75
N LYS A 187 -45.08 40.78 17.52
CA LYS A 187 -45.38 40.39 16.12
C LYS A 187 -44.74 41.46 15.19
N THR A 188 -45.11 41.45 13.90
CA THR A 188 -44.83 42.40 12.78
C THR A 188 -43.60 42.03 11.96
N ALA A 189 -43.71 41.33 10.82
CA ALA A 189 -44.34 41.67 9.53
C ALA A 189 -43.58 42.77 8.78
N ASP A 190 -42.88 42.42 7.69
CA ASP A 190 -43.12 43.04 6.38
C ASP A 190 -42.56 42.16 5.24
N SER A 191 -43.13 42.43 4.09
CA SER A 191 -43.31 41.72 2.82
C SER A 191 -42.14 41.76 1.85
N GLY A 192 -42.21 40.89 0.84
CA GLY A 192 -41.27 40.83 -0.27
C GLY A 192 -41.49 39.61 -1.15
N GLU A 193 -42.61 39.60 -1.87
CA GLU A 193 -42.96 38.67 -2.95
C GLU A 193 -41.90 38.64 -4.05
N TYR A 194 -41.67 37.48 -4.69
CA TYR A 194 -41.77 37.31 -6.15
C TYR A 194 -41.99 35.83 -6.48
N GLN A 195 -42.79 35.63 -7.51
CA GLN A 195 -43.61 34.46 -7.79
C GLN A 195 -42.96 33.48 -8.77
N GLN A 196 -43.44 32.24 -8.66
CA GLN A 196 -43.29 31.10 -9.56
C GLN A 196 -43.47 31.43 -11.05
N VAL A 197 -42.77 30.67 -11.90
CA VAL A 197 -43.41 30.03 -13.08
C VAL A 197 -42.77 28.66 -13.33
N ALA A 198 -43.63 27.64 -13.31
CA ALA A 198 -43.37 26.28 -13.78
C ALA A 198 -43.74 26.16 -15.27
N SER A 199 -43.18 25.17 -15.98
CA SER A 199 -43.79 24.34 -17.06
C SER A 199 -42.70 23.42 -17.65
N LYS A 200 -42.66 22.11 -17.37
CA LYS A 200 -43.39 20.96 -17.97
C LYS A 200 -43.05 20.61 -19.44
N SER A 201 -42.38 19.45 -19.56
CA SER A 201 -42.47 18.35 -20.55
C SER A 201 -43.11 18.51 -21.94
N HIS A 202 -42.41 18.01 -22.98
CA HIS A 202 -42.96 17.12 -24.03
C HIS A 202 -41.79 16.47 -24.82
N ARG A 203 -41.55 15.15 -24.79
CA ARG A 203 -42.16 14.01 -25.53
C ARG A 203 -41.38 13.64 -26.80
N GLN A 204 -40.97 12.37 -26.87
CA GLN A 204 -40.48 11.67 -28.08
C GLN A 204 -41.50 11.70 -29.23
N PRO A 205 -41.02 11.46 -30.46
CA PRO A 205 -41.66 10.47 -31.31
C PRO A 205 -40.69 9.46 -31.95
N SER A 206 -41.32 8.40 -32.44
CA SER A 206 -40.83 7.10 -32.92
C SER A 206 -40.55 7.01 -34.43
N LYS A 207 -39.72 6.01 -34.79
CA LYS A 207 -39.70 5.18 -36.04
C LYS A 207 -39.47 5.86 -37.40
N ALA A 208 -38.45 5.40 -38.12
CA ALA A 208 -38.60 4.75 -39.44
C ALA A 208 -37.26 4.19 -39.96
N GLN A 209 -37.33 2.96 -40.48
CA GLN A 209 -36.33 2.24 -41.27
C GLN A 209 -36.47 2.65 -42.75
N PRO A 210 -35.42 2.53 -43.58
CA PRO A 210 -35.67 1.94 -44.89
C PRO A 210 -34.60 0.92 -45.30
N ARG A 211 -35.02 0.07 -46.23
CA ARG A 211 -34.27 -0.97 -46.92
C ARG A 211 -33.18 -0.36 -47.81
N GLY A 212 -32.08 -1.11 -47.94
CA GLY A 212 -31.03 -1.00 -48.95
C GLY A 212 -30.15 -2.21 -48.81
#